data_AF-A0A450WAW4-F1
#
_entry.id   AF-A0A450WAW4-F1
#
_cell.length_a   1.000
_cell.length_b   1.000
_cell.length_c   1.000
_cell.angle_alpha   90.00
_cell.angle_beta   90.00
_cell.angle_gamma   90.00
#
_symmetry.space_group_name_H-M   'P 1'
#
loop_
_entity.id
_entity.type
_entity.pdbx_description
1 polymer ?
#
loop_
_entity_poly.entity_id
_entity_poly.type
_entity_poly.pdbx_seq_one_letter_code
_entity_poly.pdbx_strand_id
1 'polypeptide(L)'
;MDSKKVAHEVKPILCSPEELACLKDDPIVEEIRAYRSAHAARHGNDLDRIFAAIKEGEKKYGGRLVNRDHNAAQVGIALQCIRP
;
A
#
# COMPACT_ATOMS: atom_id res chain seq x y z
N MET A 1 -11.73 27.67 -3.17
CA MET A 1 -10.92 26.51 -2.74
C MET A 1 -11.06 25.47 -3.82
N ASP A 2 -10.31 25.66 -4.90
CA ASP A 2 -10.43 24.88 -6.13
C ASP A 2 -9.71 23.55 -5.98
N SER A 3 -10.47 22.52 -5.63
CA SER A 3 -10.02 21.13 -5.65
C SER A 3 -9.73 20.72 -7.08
N LYS A 4 -8.51 20.97 -7.54
CA LYS A 4 -8.00 20.43 -8.80
C LYS A 4 -8.07 18.90 -8.73
N LYS A 5 -9.07 18.29 -9.36
CA LYS A 5 -9.06 16.85 -9.66
C LYS A 5 -7.91 16.61 -10.63
N VAL A 6 -6.75 16.24 -10.11
CA VAL A 6 -5.68 15.68 -10.93
C VAL A 6 -6.18 14.32 -11.39
N ALA A 7 -6.67 14.24 -12.63
CA ALA A 7 -6.93 12.96 -13.27
C ALA A 7 -5.59 12.25 -13.38
N HIS A 8 -5.36 11.27 -12.49
CA HIS A 8 -4.18 10.44 -12.60
C HIS A 8 -4.39 9.54 -13.82
N GLU A 9 -3.71 9.83 -14.91
CA GLU A 9 -3.71 8.98 -16.10
C GLU A 9 -3.08 7.63 -15.70
N VAL A 10 -3.94 6.62 -15.52
CA VAL A 10 -3.51 5.25 -15.27
C VAL A 10 -2.99 4.72 -16.60
N LYS A 11 -1.68 4.83 -16.82
CA LYS A 11 -1.05 4.19 -17.97
C LYS A 11 -1.33 2.68 -17.88
N PRO A 12 -1.90 2.06 -18.93
CA PRO A 12 -2.14 0.63 -18.90
C PRO A 12 -0.79 -0.08 -18.73
N ILE A 13 -0.74 -1.01 -17.77
CA ILE A 13 0.40 -1.91 -17.65
C ILE A 13 0.36 -2.80 -18.90
N LEU A 14 1.33 -2.62 -19.79
CA LEU A 14 1.53 -3.48 -20.94
C LEU A 14 2.16 -4.80 -20.45
N CYS A 15 1.33 -5.71 -19.96
CA CYS A 15 1.74 -7.11 -19.84
C CYS A 15 1.60 -7.78 -21.20
N SER A 16 2.53 -8.65 -21.56
CA SER A 16 2.36 -9.49 -22.75
C SER A 16 1.16 -10.44 -22.56
N PRO A 17 0.53 -10.92 -23.65
CA PRO A 17 -0.65 -11.80 -23.56
C PRO A 17 -0.39 -13.09 -22.76
N GLU A 18 0.83 -13.60 -22.84
CA GLU A 18 1.33 -14.77 -22.11
C GLU A 18 1.50 -14.50 -20.60
N GLU A 19 2.01 -13.33 -20.21
CA GLU A 19 2.10 -12.92 -18.80
C GLU A 19 0.71 -12.73 -18.17
N LEU A 20 -0.26 -12.26 -18.96
CA LEU A 20 -1.62 -12.03 -18.50
C LEU A 20 -2.38 -13.34 -18.21
N ALA A 21 -2.03 -14.44 -18.89
CA ALA A 21 -2.61 -15.77 -18.65
C ALA A 21 -2.16 -16.33 -17.29
N CYS A 22 -0.85 -16.29 -17.02
CA CYS A 22 -0.28 -16.74 -15.76
C CYS A 22 -0.78 -15.93 -14.55
N LEU A 23 -1.05 -14.62 -14.71
CA LEU A 23 -1.56 -13.76 -13.64
C LEU A 23 -3.06 -13.97 -13.32
N LYS A 24 -3.84 -14.44 -14.29
CA LYS A 24 -5.29 -14.66 -14.11
C LYS A 24 -5.59 -15.99 -13.43
N ASP A 25 -4.77 -16.99 -13.66
CA ASP A 25 -4.98 -18.35 -13.13
C ASP A 25 -4.13 -18.62 -11.88
N ASP A 26 -3.36 -17.64 -11.40
CA ASP A 26 -2.59 -17.78 -10.17
C ASP A 26 -3.52 -17.84 -8.94
N PRO A 27 -3.54 -18.96 -8.20
CA PRO A 27 -4.43 -19.13 -7.05
C PRO A 27 -4.17 -18.09 -5.94
N ILE A 28 -2.94 -17.58 -5.81
CA ILE A 28 -2.59 -16.54 -4.84
C ILE A 28 -3.24 -15.21 -5.26
N VAL A 29 -3.22 -14.90 -6.55
CA VAL A 29 -3.81 -13.66 -7.08
C VAL A 29 -5.32 -13.66 -6.86
N GLU A 30 -5.99 -14.79 -7.11
CA GLU A 30 -7.44 -14.93 -6.88
C GLU A 30 -7.82 -14.81 -5.40
N GLU A 31 -7.03 -15.39 -4.49
CA GLU A 31 -7.23 -15.22 -3.04
C GLU A 31 -7.12 -13.73 -2.63
N ILE A 32 -6.07 -13.05 -3.10
CA ILE A 32 -5.86 -11.62 -2.80
C ILE A 32 -6.98 -10.77 -3.40
N ARG A 33 -7.44 -11.07 -4.61
CA ARG A 33 -8.59 -10.39 -5.24
C ARG A 33 -9.86 -10.59 -4.43
N ALA A 34 -10.16 -11.82 -4.01
CA ALA A 34 -11.33 -12.14 -3.20
C ALA A 34 -11.29 -11.41 -1.85
N TYR A 35 -10.15 -11.46 -1.15
CA TYR A 35 -9.98 -10.78 0.14
C TYR A 35 -10.16 -9.27 0.03
N ARG A 36 -9.50 -8.63 -0.96
CA ARG A 36 -9.60 -7.19 -1.19
C ARG A 36 -11.02 -6.76 -1.53
N SER A 37 -11.69 -7.53 -2.39
CA SER A 37 -13.08 -7.26 -2.79
C SER A 37 -14.03 -7.40 -1.60
N ALA A 38 -13.89 -8.45 -0.79
CA ALA A 38 -14.69 -8.64 0.41
C ALA A 38 -14.45 -7.53 1.45
N HIS A 39 -13.20 -7.10 1.63
CA HIS A 39 -12.87 -5.99 2.53
C HIS A 39 -13.49 -4.68 2.06
N ALA A 40 -13.36 -4.34 0.78
CA ALA A 40 -13.96 -3.14 0.21
C ALA A 40 -15.49 -3.17 0.32
N ALA A 41 -16.12 -4.32 0.06
CA ALA A 41 -17.57 -4.50 0.18
C ALA A 41 -18.07 -4.24 1.61
N ARG A 42 -17.32 -4.62 2.66
CA ARG A 42 -17.67 -4.31 4.07
C ARG A 42 -17.78 -2.81 4.34
N HIS A 43 -17.06 -1.99 3.56
CA HIS A 43 -17.07 -0.54 3.68
C HIS A 43 -17.86 0.14 2.54
N GLY A 44 -18.61 -0.63 1.73
CA GLY A 44 -19.41 -0.09 0.62
C GLY A 44 -18.58 0.43 -0.55
N ASN A 45 -17.33 -0.04 -0.70
CA ASN A 45 -16.36 0.48 -1.67
C ASN A 45 -16.05 1.98 -1.50
N ASP A 46 -16.31 2.54 -0.32
CA ASP A 46 -16.05 3.93 0.02
C ASP A 46 -14.63 4.08 0.59
N LEU A 47 -13.77 4.76 -0.16
CA LEU A 47 -12.36 4.94 0.20
C LEU A 47 -12.18 5.67 1.53
N ASP A 48 -13.03 6.64 1.84
CA ASP A 48 -12.92 7.44 3.06
C ASP A 48 -13.24 6.57 4.29
N ARG A 49 -14.23 5.68 4.17
CA ARG A 49 -14.59 4.72 5.23
C ARG A 49 -13.51 3.67 5.45
N ILE A 50 -12.92 3.15 4.38
CA ILE A 50 -11.81 2.19 4.47
C ILE A 50 -10.62 2.84 5.17
N PHE A 51 -10.27 4.07 4.78
CA PHE A 51 -9.18 4.83 5.39
C PHE A 51 -9.43 5.07 6.89
N ALA A 52 -10.64 5.49 7.26
CA ALA A 52 -11.01 5.70 8.66
C ALA A 52 -10.88 4.41 9.48
N ALA A 53 -11.36 3.28 8.96
CA ALA A 53 -11.28 1.97 9.63
C ALA A 53 -9.82 1.51 9.84
N ILE A 54 -8.96 1.70 8.84
CA ILE A 54 -7.52 1.41 8.96
C ILE A 54 -6.89 2.30 10.03
N LYS A 55 -7.20 3.61 10.01
CA LYS A 55 -6.64 4.57 10.98
C LYS A 55 -7.09 4.27 12.42
N GLU A 56 -8.30 3.78 12.60
CA GLU A 56 -8.78 3.30 13.90
C GLU A 56 -8.03 2.04 14.34
N GLY A 57 -7.80 1.10 13.43
CA GLY A 57 -7.00 -0.11 13.69
C GLY A 57 -5.57 0.22 14.13
N GLU A 58 -4.91 1.19 13.49
CA GLU A 58 -3.57 1.64 13.88
C GLU A 58 -3.51 2.14 15.34
N LYS A 59 -4.59 2.71 15.89
CA LYS A 59 -4.60 3.12 17.31
C LYS A 59 -4.59 1.93 18.27
N LYS A 60 -5.15 0.78 17.87
CA LYS A 60 -5.13 -0.45 18.67
C LYS A 60 -3.74 -1.06 18.74
N TYR A 61 -2.96 -0.89 17.68
CA TYR A 61 -1.57 -1.33 17.62
C TYR A 61 -0.68 -0.11 17.83
N GLY A 62 -0.43 0.27 19.08
CA GLY A 62 0.36 1.46 19.45
C GLY A 62 1.83 1.48 18.98
N GLY A 63 2.24 0.54 18.13
CA GLY A 63 3.57 0.45 17.53
C GLY A 63 3.50 0.46 15.99
N ARG A 64 4.65 0.74 15.35
CA ARG A 64 4.76 0.76 13.90
C ARG A 64 4.49 -0.65 13.34
N LEU A 65 3.33 -0.87 12.71
CA LEU A 65 2.88 -2.18 12.21
C LEU A 65 3.86 -2.80 11.18
N VAL A 66 4.59 -1.95 10.46
CA VAL A 66 5.61 -2.34 9.49
C VAL A 66 6.92 -1.59 9.74
N ASN A 67 8.01 -2.33 9.89
CA ASN A 67 9.33 -1.75 10.06
C ASN A 67 9.89 -1.32 8.68
N ARG A 68 9.61 -0.08 8.29
CA ARG A 68 10.05 0.49 7.00
C ARG A 68 11.53 0.92 6.98
N ASP A 69 12.26 0.71 8.07
CA ASP A 69 13.63 1.19 8.26
C ASP A 69 14.67 0.33 7.52
N HIS A 70 14.44 0.05 6.24
CA HIS A 70 15.42 -0.66 5.41
C HIS A 70 16.31 0.28 4.60
N ASN A 71 16.07 1.61 4.55
CA ASN A 71 16.95 2.56 3.85
C ASN A 71 16.80 4.02 4.36
N ALA A 72 17.19 4.28 5.62
CA ALA A 72 17.37 5.66 6.11
C ALA A 72 18.80 5.92 6.64
N ALA A 73 19.74 4.99 6.40
CA ALA A 73 21.12 5.05 6.88
C ALA A 73 22.16 5.04 5.75
N GLN A 74 21.81 5.54 4.57
CA GLN A 74 22.79 5.95 3.57
C GLN A 74 22.49 7.39 3.17
N VAL A 75 22.75 8.32 4.11
CA VAL A 75 23.32 9.67 3.92
C VAL A 75 23.09 10.44 5.23
N GLY A 76 24.17 10.59 6.02
CA GLY A 76 24.37 11.84 6.76
C GLY A 76 24.08 11.89 8.26
N ILE A 77 24.62 10.99 9.10
CA ILE A 77 25.11 11.37 10.44
C ILE A 77 26.15 10.36 10.96
N ALA A 78 27.31 10.32 10.30
CA ALA A 78 28.54 9.84 10.93
C ALA A 78 29.18 11.01 11.71
N LEU A 79 28.58 11.37 12.84
CA LEU A 79 29.14 12.16 13.94
C LEU A 79 28.17 11.82 15.09
N GLN A 80 28.55 11.12 16.16
CA GLN A 80 29.34 11.70 17.23
C GLN A 80 29.51 10.70 18.40
N CYS A 81 30.17 9.56 18.19
CA CYS A 81 30.48 8.63 19.31
C CYS A 81 31.85 7.94 19.15
N ILE A 82 32.90 8.63 18.69
CA ILE A 82 34.29 8.19 18.91
C ILE A 82 35.15 9.43 19.21
N ARG A 83 35.17 9.82 20.49
CA ARG A 83 36.29 10.48 21.17
C ARG A 83 36.36 9.83 22.54
N PRO A 84 37.48 9.16 22.85
CA PRO A 84 38.58 9.83 23.56
C PRO A 84 39.63 10.42 22.62
#